data_AF-A0A847YCS6-F1
#
_entry.id   AF-A0A847YCS6-F1
#
_cell.length_a   1.000
_cell.length_b   1.000
_cell.length_c   1.000
_cell.angle_alpha   90.00
_cell.angle_beta   90.00
_cell.angle_gamma   90.00
#
_symmetry.space_group_name_H-M   'P 1'
#
loop_
_entity.id
_entity.type
_entity.pdbx_description
1 polymer ?
#
loop_
_entity_poly.entity_id
_entity_poly.type
_entity_poly.pdbx_seq_one_letter_code
_entity_poly.pdbx_strand_id
1 'polypeptide(L)'
;MKFLLDVCVSSRSLEAFLSGQGHDVLSAVAIDPRAGDERLMAVALQEGRALVTADKDFGEIVFVRRLPHGPIVRLVELTVDEQVSGMRELLERRAAELVNKLKRP
;
A
#
# COMPACT_ATOMS: atom_id res chain seq x y z
N MET A 1 9.19 -2.75 7.10
CA MET A 1 7.71 -2.82 7.16
C MET A 1 7.23 -3.77 6.06
N LYS A 2 5.94 -4.11 6.02
CA LYS A 2 5.37 -4.87 4.91
C LYS A 2 4.47 -3.98 4.05
N PHE A 3 4.61 -4.08 2.74
CA PHE A 3 3.81 -3.36 1.76
C PHE A 3 3.09 -4.33 0.82
N LEU A 4 1.88 -3.95 0.43
CA LEU A 4 1.15 -4.53 -0.69
C LEU A 4 0.98 -3.43 -1.74
N LEU A 5 1.58 -3.60 -2.90
CA LEU A 5 1.43 -2.67 -4.02
C LEU A 5 0.25 -3.11 -4.88
N ASP A 6 -0.72 -2.22 -5.06
CA ASP A 6 -1.80 -2.41 -6.02
C ASP A 6 -1.25 -2.46 -7.46
N VAL A 7 -1.99 -3.08 -8.37
CA VAL A 7 -1.62 -3.22 -9.79
C VAL A 7 -1.32 -1.86 -10.42
N CYS A 8 -2.10 -0.82 -10.09
CA CYS A 8 -1.97 0.51 -10.68
C CYS A 8 -0.68 1.27 -10.27
N VAL A 9 -0.02 0.88 -9.18
CA VAL A 9 1.24 1.49 -8.70
C VAL A 9 2.40 0.50 -8.68
N SER A 10 2.15 -0.76 -9.02
CA SER A 10 3.18 -1.79 -9.11
C SER A 10 4.16 -1.42 -10.21
N SER A 11 5.36 -0.99 -9.81
CA SER A 11 6.45 -0.63 -10.70
C SER A 11 7.75 -1.17 -10.15
N ARG A 12 8.64 -1.60 -11.07
CA ARG A 12 9.95 -2.13 -10.70
C ARG A 12 10.76 -1.16 -9.85
N SER A 13 10.69 0.14 -10.14
CA SER A 13 11.41 1.17 -9.38
C SER A 13 10.90 1.29 -7.96
N LEU A 14 9.58 1.31 -7.76
CA LEU A 14 8.99 1.40 -6.42
C LEU A 14 9.26 0.13 -5.60
N GLU A 15 9.11 -1.05 -6.20
CA GLU A 15 9.43 -2.33 -5.57
C GLU A 15 10.90 -2.41 -5.16
N ALA A 16 11.82 -2.05 -6.06
CA ALA A 16 13.25 -2.06 -5.79
C ALA A 16 13.64 -1.07 -4.71
N PHE A 17 13.03 0.13 -4.72
CA PHE A 17 13.25 1.14 -3.69
C PHE A 17 12.83 0.64 -2.30
N LEU A 18 11.60 0.15 -2.16
CA LEU A 18 11.08 -0.32 -0.87
C LEU A 18 11.85 -1.56 -0.37
N SER A 19 12.12 -2.52 -1.26
CA SER A 19 12.90 -3.73 -0.93
C SER A 19 14.34 -3.38 -0.55
N GLY A 20 14.96 -2.42 -1.24
CA GLY A 20 16.30 -1.92 -0.94
C GLY A 20 16.41 -1.23 0.43
N GLN A 21 15.29 -0.74 0.98
CA GLN A 21 15.20 -0.25 2.36
C GLN A 21 14.91 -1.37 3.39
N GLY A 22 14.98 -2.64 2.99
CA GLY A 22 14.74 -3.78 3.87
C GLY A 22 13.26 -3.98 4.22
N HIS A 23 12.34 -3.52 3.36
CA HIS A 23 10.91 -3.79 3.52
C HIS A 23 10.50 -5.07 2.77
N ASP A 24 9.50 -5.76 3.31
CA ASP A 24 8.84 -6.89 2.65
C ASP A 24 7.79 -6.31 1.69
N VAL A 25 7.95 -6.54 0.40
CA VAL A 25 7.09 -5.97 -0.64
C VAL A 25 6.40 -7.12 -1.39
N LEU A 26 5.08 -7.04 -1.45
CA LEU A 26 4.24 -7.93 -2.25
C LEU A 26 3.52 -7.09 -3.30
N SER A 27 3.54 -7.51 -4.57
CA SER A 27 2.75 -6.89 -5.62
C SER A 27 1.45 -7.66 -5.82
N ALA A 28 0.33 -6.96 -6.00
CA ALA A 28 -0.95 -7.53 -6.38
C ALA A 28 -0.86 -8.35 -7.68
N VAL A 29 0.00 -7.92 -8.62
CA VAL A 29 0.27 -8.64 -9.88
C VAL A 29 0.76 -10.07 -9.62
N ALA A 30 1.55 -10.28 -8.56
CA ALA A 30 2.08 -11.58 -8.18
C ALA A 30 1.07 -12.48 -7.46
N ILE A 31 0.00 -11.90 -6.89
CA ILE A 31 -1.09 -12.65 -6.23
C ILE A 31 -2.11 -13.07 -7.29
N ASP A 32 -2.74 -12.09 -7.91
CA ASP A 32 -3.71 -12.20 -8.99
C ASP A 32 -3.91 -10.81 -9.60
N PRO A 33 -3.53 -10.57 -10.87
CA PRO A 33 -3.71 -9.27 -11.52
C PRO A 33 -5.18 -8.86 -11.68
N ARG A 34 -6.13 -9.75 -11.39
CA ARG A 34 -7.58 -9.49 -11.39
C ARG A 34 -8.17 -9.43 -9.98
N ALA A 35 -7.34 -9.47 -8.93
CA ALA A 35 -7.81 -9.31 -7.56
C ALA A 35 -8.54 -7.97 -7.41
N GLY A 36 -9.78 -8.01 -6.94
CA GLY A 36 -10.52 -6.78 -6.61
C GLY A 36 -10.09 -6.19 -5.27
N ASP A 37 -10.49 -4.95 -5.03
CA ASP A 37 -10.11 -4.14 -3.87
C ASP A 37 -10.33 -4.85 -2.53
N GLU A 38 -11.49 -5.50 -2.34
CA GLU A 38 -11.80 -6.24 -1.11
C GLU A 38 -10.79 -7.35 -0.84
N ARG A 39 -10.34 -8.05 -1.89
CA ARG A 39 -9.36 -9.12 -1.77
C ARG A 39 -8.00 -8.56 -1.37
N LEU A 40 -7.58 -7.46 -2.00
CA LEU A 40 -6.33 -6.77 -1.66
C LEU A 40 -6.35 -6.21 -0.24
N MET A 41 -7.47 -5.62 0.18
CA MET A 41 -7.67 -5.15 1.55
C MET A 41 -7.62 -6.28 2.56
N ALA A 42 -8.25 -7.42 2.27
CA ALA A 42 -8.22 -8.59 3.13
C ALA A 42 -6.80 -9.13 3.28
N VAL A 43 -6.04 -9.27 2.19
CA VAL A 43 -4.64 -9.69 2.22
C VAL A 43 -3.79 -8.71 3.03
N ALA A 44 -3.93 -7.40 2.77
CA ALA A 44 -3.19 -6.38 3.50
C ALA A 44 -3.48 -6.42 5.00
N LEU A 45 -4.74 -6.59 5.40
CA LEU A 45 -5.13 -6.68 6.79
C LEU A 45 -4.59 -7.97 7.44
N GLN A 46 -4.80 -9.13 6.81
CA GLN A 46 -4.40 -10.43 7.35
C GLN A 46 -2.88 -10.54 7.52
N GLU A 47 -2.11 -9.99 6.61
CA GLU A 47 -0.65 -10.08 6.63
C GLU A 47 0.04 -8.89 7.35
N GLY A 48 -0.73 -7.89 7.77
CA GLY A 48 -0.22 -6.68 8.40
C GLY A 48 0.60 -5.81 7.44
N ARG A 49 0.11 -5.62 6.22
CA ARG A 49 0.73 -4.79 5.17
C ARG A 49 0.06 -3.43 5.06
N ALA A 50 0.86 -2.41 4.75
CA ALA A 50 0.32 -1.15 4.25
C ALA A 50 0.01 -1.32 2.75
N LEU A 51 -1.25 -1.07 2.37
CA LEU A 51 -1.67 -1.06 0.96
C LEU A 51 -1.22 0.26 0.31
N VAL A 52 -0.59 0.18 -0.85
CA VAL A 52 -0.21 1.34 -1.66
C VAL A 52 -0.99 1.28 -2.96
N THR A 53 -1.71 2.36 -3.30
CA THR A 53 -2.57 2.42 -4.49
C THR A 53 -2.61 3.85 -5.05
N ALA A 54 -3.07 4.02 -6.29
CA ALA A 54 -3.48 5.30 -6.85
C ALA A 54 -5.01 5.40 -6.95
N ASP A 55 -5.73 4.30 -6.70
CA ASP A 55 -7.18 4.20 -6.85
C ASP A 55 -7.92 4.88 -5.68
N LYS A 56 -9.02 5.54 -6.01
CA LYS A 56 -9.93 6.20 -5.08
C LYS A 56 -11.00 5.25 -4.54
N ASP A 57 -11.27 4.13 -5.20
CA ASP A 57 -12.42 3.27 -4.93
C ASP A 57 -12.28 2.52 -3.58
N PHE A 58 -11.05 2.30 -3.10
CA PHE A 58 -10.78 1.88 -1.72
C PHE A 58 -11.39 2.82 -0.67
N GLY A 59 -11.55 4.11 -0.98
CA GLY A 59 -12.18 5.07 -0.08
C GLY A 59 -13.65 4.74 0.19
N GLU A 60 -14.39 4.29 -0.81
CA GLU A 60 -15.78 3.86 -0.63
C GLU A 60 -15.84 2.69 0.36
N ILE A 61 -14.96 1.71 0.18
CA ILE A 61 -14.92 0.50 1.02
C ILE A 61 -14.61 0.86 2.49
N VAL A 62 -13.67 1.78 2.70
CA VAL A 62 -13.28 2.23 4.05
C VAL A 62 -14.37 3.07 4.70
N PHE A 63 -14.87 4.10 4.01
CA PHE A 63 -15.72 5.12 4.65
C PHE A 63 -17.21 4.79 4.60
N VAL A 64 -17.68 4.22 3.49
CA VAL A 64 -19.09 3.87 3.30
C VAL A 64 -19.37 2.50 3.90
N ARG A 65 -18.57 1.50 3.51
CA ARG A 65 -18.80 0.11 3.92
C ARG A 65 -18.16 -0.25 5.26
N ARG A 66 -17.30 0.60 5.80
CA ARG A 66 -16.63 0.44 7.10
C ARG A 66 -15.91 -0.90 7.25
N LEU A 67 -15.34 -1.43 6.17
CA LEU A 67 -14.57 -2.65 6.26
C LEU A 67 -13.28 -2.39 7.04
N PRO A 68 -12.86 -3.33 7.91
CA PRO A 68 -11.58 -3.25 8.59
C PRO A 68 -10.43 -3.14 7.57
N HIS A 69 -9.45 -2.29 7.86
CA HIS A 69 -8.35 -2.04 6.95
C HIS A 69 -7.07 -1.65 7.69
N GLY A 70 -5.94 -2.06 7.13
CA GLY A 70 -4.63 -1.56 7.54
C GLY A 70 -4.37 -0.14 7.02
N PRO A 71 -3.14 0.37 7.16
CA PRO A 71 -2.75 1.63 6.53
C PRO A 71 -2.92 1.56 5.01
N ILE A 72 -3.50 2.61 4.44
CA ILE A 72 -3.60 2.80 2.99
C ILE A 72 -2.81 4.07 2.65
N VAL A 73 -1.86 3.95 1.73
CA VAL A 73 -1.08 5.06 1.17
C VAL A 73 -1.56 5.27 -0.26
N ARG A 74 -2.07 6.47 -0.54
CA ARG A 74 -2.59 6.80 -1.87
C ARG A 74 -1.65 7.76 -2.58
N LEU A 75 -1.09 7.32 -3.71
CA LEU A 75 -0.15 8.06 -4.55
C LEU A 75 -0.87 8.52 -5.83
N VAL A 76 -1.52 9.68 -5.75
CA VAL A 76 -2.40 10.20 -6.82
C VAL A 76 -1.63 11.10 -7.77
N GLU A 77 -1.80 10.91 -9.09
CA GLU A 77 -1.22 11.78 -10.13
C GLU A 77 0.31 11.91 -10.07
N LEU A 78 0.99 10.89 -9.55
CA LEU A 78 2.44 10.84 -9.45
C LEU A 78 3.04 9.93 -10.53
N THR A 79 4.06 10.43 -11.22
CA THR A 79 4.99 9.59 -12.00
C THR A 79 5.68 8.57 -11.09
N VAL A 80 6.28 7.53 -11.67
CA VAL A 80 6.99 6.50 -10.90
C VAL A 80 8.11 7.08 -10.02
N ASP A 81 8.85 8.08 -10.51
CA ASP A 81 9.91 8.72 -9.74
C ASP A 81 9.35 9.57 -8.59
N GLU A 82 8.21 10.23 -8.81
CA GLU A 82 7.49 10.96 -7.76
C GLU A 82 6.88 10.01 -6.73
N GLN A 83 6.40 8.83 -7.13
CA GLN A 83 5.94 7.79 -6.20
C GLN A 83 7.07 7.33 -5.28
N VAL A 84 8.26 7.07 -5.83
CA VAL A 84 9.45 6.72 -5.05
C VAL A 84 9.83 7.85 -4.09
N SER A 85 9.81 9.09 -4.57
CA SER A 85 10.17 10.27 -3.79
C SER A 85 9.16 10.53 -2.66
N GLY A 86 7.86 10.42 -2.95
CA GLY A 86 6.80 10.56 -1.96
C GLY A 86 6.83 9.44 -0.92
N MET A 87 7.11 8.20 -1.33
CA MET A 87 7.28 7.09 -0.39
C MET A 87 8.50 7.26 0.51
N ARG A 88 9.61 7.81 -0.02
CA ARG A 88 10.78 8.19 0.80
C ARG A 88 10.39 9.19 1.87
N GLU A 89 9.77 10.30 1.49
CA GLU A 89 9.36 11.34 2.41
C GLU A 89 8.38 10.82 3.47
N LEU A 90 7.41 9.99 3.06
CA LEU A 90 6.46 9.36 3.96
C LEU A 90 7.16 8.49 5.02
N LEU A 91 8.12 7.66 4.60
CA LEU A 91 8.86 6.79 5.50
C LEU A 91 9.73 7.58 6.47
N GLU A 92 10.41 8.62 5.99
CA GLU A 92 11.26 9.48 6.83
C GLU A 92 10.45 10.23 7.89
N ARG A 93 9.26 10.73 7.52
CA ARG A 93 8.47 11.58 8.42
C ARG A 93 7.45 10.83 9.27
N ARG A 94 6.88 9.74 8.75
CA ARG A 94 5.63 9.14 9.28
C ARG A 94 5.66 7.62 9.44
N ALA A 95 6.82 6.95 9.34
CA ALA A 95 6.90 5.49 9.49
C ALA A 95 6.28 4.97 10.81
N ALA A 96 6.46 5.69 11.92
CA ALA A 96 5.89 5.33 13.21
C ALA A 96 4.34 5.29 13.20
N GLU A 97 3.70 6.17 12.43
CA GLU A 97 2.25 6.20 12.31
C GLU A 97 1.71 5.02 11.51
N LEU A 98 2.39 4.65 10.43
CA LEU A 98 2.05 3.46 9.64
C LEU A 98 2.13 2.20 10.53
N VAL A 99 3.17 2.10 11.35
CA VAL A 99 3.32 0.99 12.31
C VAL A 99 2.21 0.99 13.37
N ASN A 100 1.84 2.17 13.90
CA ASN A 100 0.79 2.25 14.92
C ASN A 100 -0.59 1.87 14.38
N LYS A 101 -0.88 2.23 13.11
CA LYS A 101 -2.13 1.85 12.46
C LYS A 101 -2.24 0.35 12.17
N LEU A 102 -1.12 -0.35 11.97
CA LEU A 102 -1.10 -1.82 11.84
C LEU A 102 -1.42 -2.56 13.14
N LYS A 103 -1.26 -1.91 14.31
CA LYS A 103 -1.47 -2.52 15.63
C LYS A 103 -2.91 -2.36 16.16
N ARG A 104 -3.77 -1.63 15.45
CA ARG A 104 -5.16 -1.41 15.86
C ARG A 104 -6.04 -2.48 15.18
N PRO A 105 -6.74 -3.31 15.97
CA PRO A 105 -7.61 -4.36 15.42
C PRO A 105 -8.83 -3.79 14.71
#